data_AF-A0A951XQR0-F1
#
_entry.id   AF-A0A951XQR0-F1
#
_cell.length_a   1.000
_cell.length_b   1.000
_cell.length_c   1.000
_cell.angle_alpha   90.00
_cell.angle_beta   90.00
_cell.angle_gamma   90.00
#
_symmetry.space_group_name_H-M   'P 1'
#
loop_
_entity.id
_entity.type
_entity.pdbx_description
1 polymer ?
#
loop_
_entity_poly.entity_id
_entity_poly.type
_entity_poly.pdbx_seq_one_letter_code
_entity_poly.pdbx_strand_id
1 'polypeptide(L)'
;MPIAVNQARLKSERRKRGWSQDHLAAASGISTRTVQRLERGGKATISSLAALASTLALSVDALTASIGPVRRITPLTILPDIEPSLDRFRRMGFGVIETDDPGCTGVVAGSSYHLLCSRAFMAGNYPAEIIAPLVGQTIPYIWVSSLEAASHAWGKVVHQTVTHHGTREALVETSNQWAILVDTTGYGKPSA
;
A
#
# COMPACT_ATOMS: atom_id res chain seq x y z
N MET A 1 21.80 14.19 -6.47
CA MET A 1 21.17 12.98 -7.05
C MET A 1 19.75 13.29 -7.48
N PRO A 2 19.29 12.83 -8.67
CA PRO A 2 17.92 13.02 -9.11
C PRO A 2 16.98 12.02 -8.41
N ILE A 3 15.98 12.53 -7.69
CA ILE A 3 15.03 11.75 -6.87
C ILE A 3 13.75 11.47 -7.67
N ALA A 4 13.32 10.21 -7.71
CA ALA A 4 12.04 9.85 -8.33
C ALA A 4 10.87 10.39 -7.48
N VAL A 5 9.87 11.01 -8.12
CA VAL A 5 8.73 11.64 -7.43
C VAL A 5 7.48 10.79 -7.56
N ASN A 6 6.72 10.65 -6.48
CA ASN A 6 5.40 10.05 -6.50
C ASN A 6 4.39 11.00 -7.18
N GLN A 7 4.35 10.95 -8.51
CA GLN A 7 3.52 11.85 -9.33
C GLN A 7 2.02 11.76 -9.01
N ALA A 8 1.52 10.58 -8.63
CA ALA A 8 0.12 10.38 -8.30
C ALA A 8 -0.24 11.10 -6.99
N ARG A 9 0.63 10.98 -5.97
CA ARG A 9 0.47 11.69 -4.70
C ARG A 9 0.56 13.20 -4.90
N LEU A 10 1.56 13.68 -5.65
CA LEU A 10 1.73 15.11 -5.96
C LEU A 10 0.47 15.71 -6.61
N LYS A 11 -0.07 15.04 -7.65
CA LYS A 11 -1.32 15.46 -8.32
C LYS A 11 -2.51 15.46 -7.37
N SER A 12 -2.66 14.39 -6.59
CA SER A 12 -3.77 14.24 -5.64
C SER A 12 -3.77 15.37 -4.62
N GLU A 13 -2.64 15.63 -3.98
CA GLU A 13 -2.52 16.65 -2.94
C GLU A 13 -2.73 18.07 -3.46
N ARG A 14 -2.26 18.36 -4.68
CA ARG A 14 -2.57 19.62 -5.37
C ARG A 14 -4.07 19.77 -5.65
N ARG A 15 -4.71 18.73 -6.18
CA ARG A 15 -6.14 18.74 -6.53
C ARG A 15 -7.04 18.84 -5.30
N LYS A 16 -6.72 18.16 -4.20
CA LYS A 16 -7.45 18.26 -2.92
C LYS A 16 -7.54 19.70 -2.40
N ARG A 17 -6.53 20.53 -2.72
CA ARG A 17 -6.47 21.95 -2.36
C ARG A 17 -7.11 22.88 -3.41
N GLY A 18 -7.64 22.34 -4.51
CA GLY A 18 -8.18 23.13 -5.62
C GLY A 18 -7.12 23.91 -6.40
N TRP A 19 -5.85 23.52 -6.33
CA TRP A 19 -4.75 24.29 -6.93
C TRP A 19 -4.48 23.91 -8.39
N SER A 20 -4.24 24.91 -9.23
CA SER A 20 -3.63 24.71 -10.55
C SER A 20 -2.14 24.38 -10.42
N GLN A 21 -1.50 23.92 -11.50
CA GLN A 21 -0.05 23.71 -11.50
C GLN A 21 0.71 25.03 -11.27
N ASP A 22 0.18 26.15 -11.77
CA ASP A 22 0.72 27.49 -11.53
C ASP A 22 0.59 27.91 -10.07
N HIS A 23 -0.55 27.64 -9.42
CA HIS A 23 -0.72 27.91 -7.99
C HIS A 23 0.28 27.12 -7.14
N LEU A 24 0.47 25.83 -7.42
CA LEU A 24 1.47 25.03 -6.71
C LEU A 24 2.89 25.56 -6.95
N ALA A 25 3.21 25.94 -8.19
CA ALA A 25 4.50 26.50 -8.55
C ALA A 25 4.80 27.79 -7.77
N ALA A 26 3.85 28.73 -7.77
CA ALA A 26 3.94 29.98 -7.03
C ALA A 26 4.08 29.74 -5.51
N ALA A 27 3.24 28.87 -4.95
CA ALA A 27 3.25 28.58 -3.51
C ALA A 27 4.54 27.89 -3.04
N SER A 28 5.16 27.08 -3.90
CA SER A 28 6.40 26.35 -3.57
C SER A 28 7.68 27.04 -4.02
N GLY A 29 7.59 28.22 -4.66
CA GLY A 29 8.76 28.95 -5.13
C GLY A 29 9.55 28.23 -6.23
N ILE A 30 8.90 27.36 -7.01
CA ILE A 30 9.51 26.67 -8.17
C ILE A 30 8.76 27.02 -9.46
N SER A 31 9.36 26.76 -10.62
CA SER A 31 8.70 27.04 -11.90
C SER A 31 7.53 26.09 -12.19
N THR A 32 6.49 26.57 -12.90
CA THR A 32 5.41 25.72 -13.42
C THR A 32 5.95 24.58 -14.28
N ARG A 33 6.99 24.83 -15.08
CA ARG A 33 7.67 23.79 -15.86
C ARG A 33 8.22 22.68 -14.98
N THR A 34 8.76 23.01 -13.80
CA THR A 34 9.20 22.02 -12.81
C THR A 34 8.01 21.20 -12.32
N VAL A 35 6.94 21.83 -11.85
CA VAL A 35 5.72 21.13 -11.39
C VAL A 35 5.19 20.18 -12.46
N GLN A 36 4.99 20.67 -13.68
CA GLN A 36 4.51 19.88 -14.82
C GLN A 36 5.41 18.69 -15.13
N ARG A 37 6.73 18.89 -15.14
CA ARG A 37 7.71 17.83 -15.41
C ARG A 37 7.66 16.76 -14.32
N LEU A 38 7.56 17.14 -13.05
CA LEU A 38 7.44 16.19 -11.93
C LEU A 38 6.10 15.43 -11.97
N GLU A 39 5.00 16.09 -12.32
CA GLU A 39 3.70 15.43 -12.51
C GLU A 39 3.64 14.49 -13.74
N ARG A 40 4.62 14.57 -14.64
CA ARG A 40 4.80 13.66 -15.77
C ARG A 40 5.87 12.58 -15.54
N GLY A 41 6.39 12.46 -14.31
CA GLY A 41 7.35 11.40 -13.93
C GLY A 41 8.81 11.84 -14.00
N GLY A 42 9.07 13.13 -14.16
CA GLY A 42 10.41 13.69 -14.06
C GLY A 42 10.98 13.56 -12.64
N LYS A 43 12.31 13.49 -12.56
CA LYS A 43 13.03 13.44 -11.28
C LYS A 43 13.20 14.83 -10.67
N ALA A 44 13.12 14.96 -9.35
CA ALA A 44 13.35 16.20 -8.62
C ALA A 44 14.79 16.31 -8.11
N THR A 45 15.25 17.55 -7.89
CA THR A 45 16.35 17.81 -6.97
C THR A 45 15.82 17.76 -5.54
N ILE A 46 16.72 17.59 -4.56
CA ILE A 46 16.37 17.65 -3.13
C ILE A 46 15.68 18.99 -2.81
N SER A 47 16.19 20.10 -3.33
CA SER A 47 15.63 21.43 -3.06
C SER A 47 14.19 21.58 -3.56
N SER A 48 13.91 21.19 -4.81
CA SER A 48 12.55 21.25 -5.35
C SER A 48 11.59 20.32 -4.61
N LEU A 49 12.07 19.14 -4.22
CA LEU A 49 11.25 18.18 -3.49
C LEU A 49 10.94 18.66 -2.07
N ALA A 50 11.92 19.23 -1.36
CA ALA A 50 11.75 19.80 -0.03
C ALA A 50 10.78 21.00 -0.05
N ALA A 51 10.89 21.88 -1.06
CA ALA A 51 9.99 23.01 -1.23
C ALA A 51 8.53 22.55 -1.43
N LEU A 52 8.31 21.55 -2.30
CA LEU A 52 6.99 20.95 -2.51
C LEU A 52 6.45 20.26 -1.26
N ALA A 53 7.30 19.50 -0.55
CA ALA A 53 6.92 18.79 0.67
C ALA A 53 6.47 19.79 1.76
N SER A 54 7.25 20.84 1.99
CA SER A 54 6.93 21.92 2.92
C SER A 54 5.62 22.61 2.56
N THR A 55 5.45 23.01 1.29
CA THR A 55 4.23 23.70 0.80
C THR A 55 2.96 22.85 0.96
N LEU A 56 3.09 21.53 0.80
CA LEU A 56 1.97 20.60 0.93
C LEU A 56 1.78 20.09 2.37
N ALA A 57 2.61 20.51 3.33
CA ALA A 57 2.64 20.00 4.70
C ALA A 57 2.81 18.47 4.74
N LEU A 58 3.78 17.95 3.99
CA LEU A 58 4.13 16.54 3.89
C LEU A 58 5.61 16.33 4.19
N SER A 59 6.00 15.09 4.51
CA SER A 59 7.41 14.71 4.51
C SER A 59 7.95 14.57 3.08
N VAL A 60 9.28 14.70 2.93
CA VAL A 60 9.97 14.42 1.66
C VAL A 60 9.72 12.99 1.19
N ASP A 61 9.70 12.03 2.13
CA ASP A 61 9.43 10.62 1.85
C ASP A 61 8.03 10.40 1.27
N ALA A 62 7.03 11.15 1.76
CA ALA A 62 5.66 11.05 1.25
C ALA A 62 5.52 11.50 -0.22
N LEU A 63 6.43 12.34 -0.71
CA LEU A 63 6.48 12.77 -2.12
C LEU A 63 7.52 12.02 -2.94
N THR A 64 8.38 11.23 -2.30
CA THR A 64 9.36 10.39 -2.98
C THR A 64 8.66 9.15 -3.53
N ALA A 65 8.92 8.79 -4.79
CA ALA A 65 8.50 7.50 -5.28
C ALA A 65 9.35 6.44 -4.59
N SER A 66 8.70 5.44 -3.98
CA SER A 66 9.43 4.26 -3.52
C SER A 66 10.15 3.63 -4.72
N ILE A 67 11.48 3.66 -4.67
CA ILE A 67 12.36 3.03 -5.67
C ILE A 67 12.53 1.53 -5.33
N GLY A 68 12.13 1.13 -4.13
CA GLY A 68 12.11 -0.28 -3.71
C GLY A 68 10.90 -1.04 -4.26
N PRO A 69 10.92 -2.38 -4.19
CA PRO A 69 9.79 -3.18 -4.62
C PRO A 69 8.52 -2.83 -3.85
N VAL A 70 8.62 -2.38 -2.59
CA VAL A 70 7.47 -2.12 -1.70
C VAL A 70 6.78 -0.78 -1.99
N ARG A 71 5.46 -0.83 -2.20
CA ARG A 71 4.56 0.31 -2.46
C ARG A 71 3.67 0.68 -1.27
N ARG A 72 3.18 -0.31 -0.53
CA ARG A 72 2.33 -0.13 0.66
C ARG A 72 2.46 -1.37 1.55
N ILE A 73 2.52 -1.16 2.85
CA ILE A 73 2.44 -2.23 3.83
C ILE A 73 1.15 -2.01 4.63
N THR A 74 0.30 -3.02 4.68
CA THR A 74 -0.88 -3.05 5.54
C THR A 74 -0.73 -4.24 6.47
N PRO A 75 -0.76 -4.07 7.80
CA PRO A 75 -0.85 -5.20 8.72
C PRO A 75 -2.11 -6.01 8.45
N LEU A 76 -1.98 -7.33 8.37
CA LEU A 76 -3.09 -8.27 8.18
C LEU A 76 -3.10 -9.26 9.34
N THR A 77 -4.19 -9.32 10.08
CA THR A 77 -4.41 -10.34 11.11
C THR A 77 -5.28 -11.45 10.57
N ILE A 78 -4.80 -12.69 10.73
CA ILE A 78 -5.57 -13.88 10.40
C ILE A 78 -6.27 -14.33 11.67
N LEU A 79 -7.59 -14.47 11.65
CA LEU A 79 -8.41 -14.83 12.82
C LEU A 79 -9.25 -16.07 12.54
N PRO A 80 -9.63 -16.87 13.55
CA PRO A 80 -10.62 -17.93 13.34
C PRO A 80 -11.94 -17.38 12.77
N ASP A 81 -12.38 -16.25 13.32
CA ASP A 81 -13.52 -15.45 12.91
C ASP A 81 -13.18 -13.97 13.12
N ILE A 82 -13.54 -13.10 12.18
CA ILE A 82 -13.23 -11.67 12.22
C ILE A 82 -14.25 -10.86 13.02
N GLU A 83 -15.49 -11.32 13.16
CA GLU A 83 -16.60 -10.51 13.69
C GLU A 83 -16.32 -9.94 15.09
N PRO A 84 -15.78 -10.72 16.06
CA PRO A 84 -15.50 -10.18 17.40
C PRO A 84 -14.45 -9.06 17.40
N SER A 85 -13.49 -9.13 16.48
CA SER A 85 -12.46 -8.10 16.31
C SER A 85 -13.01 -6.89 15.58
N LEU A 86 -13.80 -7.11 14.52
CA LEU A 86 -14.45 -6.05 13.75
C LEU A 86 -15.37 -5.21 14.64
N ASP A 87 -16.18 -5.84 15.48
CA ASP A 87 -17.05 -5.17 16.46
C ASP A 87 -16.26 -4.35 17.49
N ARG A 88 -15.07 -4.82 17.87
CA ARG A 88 -14.18 -4.06 18.75
C ARG A 88 -13.69 -2.78 18.05
N PHE A 89 -13.26 -2.88 16.79
CA PHE A 89 -12.83 -1.73 16.00
C PHE A 89 -13.97 -0.72 15.78
N ARG A 90 -15.17 -1.19 15.44
CA ARG A 90 -16.38 -0.36 15.33
C ARG A 90 -16.64 0.42 16.61
N ARG A 91 -16.62 -0.25 17.77
CA ARG A 91 -16.81 0.40 19.08
C ARG A 91 -15.72 1.42 19.43
N MET A 92 -14.51 1.24 18.92
CA MET A 92 -13.41 2.20 19.06
C MET A 92 -13.47 3.37 18.07
N GLY A 93 -14.47 3.42 17.18
CA GLY A 93 -14.64 4.50 16.20
C GLY A 93 -13.79 4.36 14.93
N PHE A 94 -13.23 3.18 14.67
CA PHE A 94 -12.56 2.92 13.40
C PHE A 94 -13.59 2.83 12.27
N GLY A 95 -13.25 3.39 11.11
CA GLY A 95 -14.01 3.15 9.89
C GLY A 95 -13.83 1.71 9.40
N VAL A 96 -14.85 1.17 8.76
CA VAL A 96 -14.83 -0.15 8.11
C VAL A 96 -14.78 0.05 6.61
N ILE A 97 -13.86 -0.66 5.96
CA ILE A 97 -13.73 -0.74 4.50
C ILE A 97 -14.13 -2.16 4.13
N GLU A 98 -15.37 -2.31 3.67
CA GLU A 98 -15.86 -3.59 3.15
C GLU A 98 -15.03 -3.97 1.93
N THR A 99 -14.71 -5.26 1.83
CA THR A 99 -14.15 -5.85 0.61
C THR A 99 -15.23 -6.68 -0.07
N ASP A 100 -14.93 -7.17 -1.28
CA ASP A 100 -15.86 -8.03 -2.02
C ASP A 100 -16.11 -9.39 -1.33
N ASP A 101 -15.32 -9.73 -0.30
CA ASP A 101 -15.49 -10.95 0.50
C ASP A 101 -15.70 -10.62 1.99
N PRO A 102 -16.81 -11.05 2.62
CA PRO A 102 -17.10 -10.77 4.03
C PRO A 102 -16.07 -11.40 4.98
N GLY A 103 -15.35 -12.44 4.53
CA GLY A 103 -14.28 -13.09 5.26
C GLY A 103 -12.97 -12.30 5.27
N CYS A 104 -12.85 -11.18 4.56
CA CYS A 104 -11.75 -10.23 4.78
C CYS A 104 -12.21 -8.77 4.75
N THR A 105 -11.88 -8.00 5.78
CA THR A 105 -12.37 -6.63 5.95
C THR A 105 -11.24 -5.69 6.35
N GLY A 106 -11.22 -4.49 5.76
CA GLY A 106 -10.31 -3.43 6.19
C GLY A 106 -10.90 -2.61 7.33
N VAL A 107 -10.06 -2.20 8.28
CA VAL A 107 -10.40 -1.18 9.28
C VAL A 107 -9.42 -0.02 9.17
N VAL A 108 -9.90 1.21 9.39
CA VAL A 108 -9.13 2.44 9.16
C VAL A 108 -9.35 3.47 10.28
N ALA A 109 -8.27 4.11 10.69
CA ALA A 109 -8.29 5.30 11.55
C ALA A 109 -7.28 6.33 11.03
N GLY A 110 -7.77 7.44 10.49
CA GLY A 110 -6.93 8.46 9.85
C GLY A 110 -6.13 7.87 8.67
N SER A 111 -4.81 7.81 8.81
CA SER A 111 -3.91 7.21 7.81
C SER A 111 -3.52 5.77 8.10
N SER A 112 -3.98 5.19 9.21
CA SER A 112 -3.66 3.82 9.64
C SER A 112 -4.69 2.84 9.09
N TYR A 113 -4.21 1.76 8.48
CA TYR A 113 -5.02 0.70 7.89
C TYR A 113 -4.65 -0.63 8.50
N HIS A 114 -5.62 -1.53 8.65
CA HIS A 114 -5.40 -2.88 9.14
C HIS A 114 -6.40 -3.82 8.44
N LEU A 115 -5.95 -5.00 8.01
CA LEU A 115 -6.80 -6.02 7.40
C LEU A 115 -7.10 -7.11 8.42
N LEU A 116 -8.37 -7.50 8.51
CA LEU A 116 -8.81 -8.65 9.28
C LEU A 116 -9.31 -9.68 8.28
N CYS A 117 -8.63 -10.83 8.20
CA CYS A 117 -9.10 -11.93 7.37
C CYS A 117 -9.39 -13.17 8.23
N SER A 118 -10.48 -13.86 7.95
CA SER A 118 -10.86 -15.10 8.60
C SER A 118 -10.00 -16.26 8.10
N ARG A 119 -9.87 -17.31 8.92
CA ARG A 119 -9.19 -18.54 8.54
C ARG A 119 -9.86 -19.16 7.32
N ALA A 120 -11.20 -19.13 7.25
CA ALA A 120 -11.96 -19.67 6.14
C ALA A 120 -11.61 -18.94 4.82
N PHE A 121 -11.57 -17.62 4.84
CA PHE A 121 -11.16 -16.81 3.69
C PHE A 121 -9.73 -17.11 3.24
N MET A 122 -8.79 -17.14 4.20
CA MET A 122 -7.39 -17.44 3.90
C MET A 122 -7.24 -18.85 3.31
N ALA A 123 -7.95 -19.85 3.86
CA ALA A 123 -7.93 -21.23 3.37
C ALA A 123 -8.56 -21.41 1.97
N GLY A 124 -9.38 -20.46 1.51
CA GLY A 124 -9.88 -20.45 0.13
C GLY A 124 -8.82 -20.08 -0.90
N ASN A 125 -7.79 -19.32 -0.49
CA ASN A 125 -6.74 -18.83 -1.39
C ASN A 125 -5.38 -19.51 -1.15
N TYR A 126 -5.19 -20.13 0.01
CA TYR A 126 -3.94 -20.75 0.47
C TYR A 126 -4.20 -22.14 1.07
N PRO A 127 -3.24 -23.08 0.97
CA PRO A 127 -3.36 -24.38 1.63
C PRO A 127 -3.56 -24.24 3.15
N ALA A 128 -4.50 -25.00 3.71
CA ALA A 128 -4.93 -24.85 5.10
C ALA A 128 -3.81 -25.14 6.11
N GLU A 129 -2.90 -26.05 5.79
CA GLU A 129 -1.73 -26.41 6.58
C GLU A 129 -0.70 -25.28 6.68
N ILE A 130 -0.64 -24.42 5.67
CA ILE A 130 0.25 -23.24 5.64
C ILE A 130 -0.36 -22.11 6.47
N ILE A 131 -1.69 -21.95 6.41
CA ILE A 131 -2.41 -20.89 7.14
C ILE A 131 -2.59 -21.21 8.62
N ALA A 132 -2.79 -22.48 8.98
CA ALA A 132 -3.03 -22.93 10.35
C ALA A 132 -2.06 -22.31 11.40
N PRO A 133 -0.72 -22.31 11.21
CA PRO A 133 0.19 -21.70 12.16
C PRO A 133 0.08 -20.18 12.24
N LEU A 134 -0.46 -19.51 11.21
CA LEU A 134 -0.57 -18.05 11.14
C LEU A 134 -1.86 -17.51 11.77
N VAL A 135 -2.82 -18.38 12.10
CA VAL A 135 -4.07 -17.98 12.78
C VAL A 135 -3.75 -17.38 14.15
N GLY A 136 -4.27 -16.19 14.42
CA GLY A 136 -3.99 -15.37 15.60
C GLY A 136 -2.80 -14.42 15.42
N GLN A 137 -2.05 -14.52 14.33
CA GLN A 137 -0.90 -13.66 14.07
C GLN A 137 -1.27 -12.46 13.19
N THR A 138 -0.45 -11.40 13.32
CA THR A 138 -0.48 -10.25 12.40
C THR A 138 0.78 -10.27 11.56
N ILE A 139 0.61 -10.37 10.24
CA ILE A 139 1.70 -10.41 9.27
C ILE A 139 1.59 -9.23 8.30
N PRO A 140 2.70 -8.73 7.74
CA PRO A 140 2.67 -7.69 6.72
C PRO A 140 2.01 -8.18 5.43
N TYR A 141 1.04 -7.43 4.92
CA TYR A 141 0.50 -7.54 3.57
C TYR A 141 1.08 -6.41 2.72
N ILE A 142 2.01 -6.77 1.83
CA ILE A 142 2.95 -5.86 1.19
C ILE A 142 2.65 -5.77 -0.30
N TRP A 143 2.12 -4.63 -0.71
CA TRP A 143 1.98 -4.30 -2.13
C TRP A 143 3.35 -4.05 -2.73
N VAL A 144 3.70 -4.76 -3.79
CA VAL A 144 4.98 -4.65 -4.48
C VAL A 144 4.82 -4.29 -5.96
N SER A 145 5.87 -3.73 -6.55
CA SER A 145 5.93 -3.39 -7.98
C SER A 145 6.24 -4.59 -8.88
N SER A 146 6.90 -5.61 -8.32
CA SER A 146 7.21 -6.88 -8.98
C SER A 146 7.26 -7.96 -7.91
N LEU A 147 6.37 -8.94 -8.01
CA LEU A 147 6.34 -10.08 -7.09
C LEU A 147 7.65 -10.88 -7.17
N GLU A 148 8.18 -11.08 -8.37
CA GLU A 148 9.42 -11.84 -8.59
C GLU A 148 10.62 -11.19 -7.88
N ALA A 149 10.85 -9.89 -8.13
CA ALA A 149 11.96 -9.17 -7.52
C ALA A 149 11.82 -9.08 -6.00
N ALA A 150 10.60 -8.88 -5.51
CA ALA A 150 10.32 -8.80 -4.08
C ALA A 150 10.49 -10.15 -3.37
N SER A 151 9.99 -11.24 -3.97
CA SER A 151 10.14 -12.59 -3.45
C SER A 151 11.62 -12.97 -3.33
N HIS A 152 12.43 -12.66 -4.35
CA HIS A 152 13.86 -12.93 -4.32
C HIS A 152 14.60 -12.13 -3.24
N ALA A 153 14.18 -10.90 -2.98
CA ALA A 153 14.78 -10.04 -1.96
C ALA A 153 14.33 -10.39 -0.53
N TRP A 154 13.15 -10.98 -0.34
CA TRP A 154 12.58 -11.24 0.98
C TRP A 154 13.18 -12.49 1.62
N GLY A 155 13.09 -13.64 0.96
CA GLY A 155 13.49 -14.92 1.54
C GLY A 155 12.86 -16.12 0.84
N LYS A 156 12.49 -17.14 1.61
CA LYS A 156 11.88 -18.36 1.07
C LYS A 156 10.45 -18.07 0.64
N VAL A 157 10.12 -18.41 -0.61
CA VAL A 157 8.72 -18.44 -1.07
C VAL A 157 8.09 -19.73 -0.59
N VAL A 158 7.07 -19.62 0.26
CA VAL A 158 6.35 -20.76 0.83
C VAL A 158 5.18 -21.17 -0.07
N HIS A 159 4.46 -20.20 -0.61
CA HIS A 159 3.36 -20.44 -1.54
C HIS A 159 3.18 -19.26 -2.49
N GLN A 160 2.69 -19.51 -3.70
CA GLN A 160 2.24 -18.49 -4.64
C GLN A 160 0.85 -18.84 -5.14
N THR A 161 -0.01 -17.83 -5.23
CA THR A 161 -1.39 -17.98 -5.67
C THR A 161 -1.81 -16.78 -6.51
N VAL A 162 -2.85 -16.97 -7.30
CA VAL A 162 -3.61 -15.88 -7.92
C VAL A 162 -4.97 -15.92 -7.25
N THR A 163 -5.31 -14.87 -6.51
CA THR A 163 -6.58 -14.82 -5.77
C THR A 163 -7.75 -14.71 -6.75
N HIS A 164 -8.96 -14.99 -6.27
CA HIS A 164 -10.20 -14.78 -7.03
C HIS A 164 -10.38 -13.34 -7.52
N HIS A 165 -9.75 -12.35 -6.87
CA HIS A 165 -9.76 -10.95 -7.26
C HIS A 165 -8.68 -10.59 -8.30
N GLY A 166 -7.94 -11.58 -8.81
CA GLY A 166 -6.93 -11.38 -9.85
C GLY A 166 -5.62 -10.77 -9.36
N THR A 167 -5.39 -10.72 -8.03
CA THR A 167 -4.09 -10.34 -7.47
C THR A 167 -3.15 -11.54 -7.46
N ARG A 168 -1.86 -11.31 -7.76
CA ARG A 168 -0.84 -12.33 -7.60
C ARG A 168 -0.22 -12.15 -6.23
N GLU A 169 -0.23 -13.20 -5.44
CA GLU A 169 0.26 -13.18 -4.07
C GLU A 169 1.33 -14.24 -3.85
N ALA A 170 2.33 -13.91 -3.03
CA ALA A 170 3.32 -14.85 -2.56
C ALA A 170 3.40 -14.77 -1.04
N LEU A 171 3.12 -15.88 -0.36
CA LEU A 171 3.45 -16.03 1.04
C LEU A 171 4.94 -16.35 1.15
N VAL A 172 5.65 -15.50 1.87
CA VAL A 172 7.11 -15.57 2.04
C VAL A 172 7.48 -15.65 3.51
N GLU A 173 8.58 -16.33 3.77
CA GLU A 173 9.12 -16.56 5.11
C GLU A 173 10.61 -16.20 5.14
N THR A 174 11.03 -15.55 6.21
CA THR A 174 12.43 -15.44 6.65
C THR A 174 12.56 -16.10 8.01
N SER A 175 13.78 -16.25 8.53
CA SER A 175 14.10 -17.01 9.74
C SER A 175 13.21 -16.76 10.97
N ASN A 176 12.48 -15.63 11.05
CA ASN A 176 11.51 -15.36 12.12
C ASN A 176 10.30 -14.50 11.67
N GLN A 177 10.06 -14.30 10.37
CA GLN A 177 9.01 -13.40 9.90
C GLN A 177 8.28 -13.93 8.66
N TRP A 178 6.96 -13.76 8.69
CA TRP A 178 6.05 -14.06 7.58
C TRP A 178 5.60 -12.76 6.91
N ALA A 179 5.36 -12.79 5.61
CA ALA A 179 4.66 -11.73 4.90
C ALA A 179 3.93 -12.27 3.68
N ILE A 180 2.91 -11.55 3.25
CA ILE A 180 2.25 -11.75 1.95
C ILE A 180 2.69 -10.62 1.04
N LEU A 181 3.37 -10.94 -0.06
CA LEU A 181 3.75 -9.99 -1.11
C LEU A 181 2.69 -10.01 -2.20
N VAL A 182 2.28 -8.85 -2.70
CA VAL A 182 1.14 -8.72 -3.62
C VAL A 182 1.46 -7.79 -4.78
N ASP A 183 1.25 -8.24 -6.02
CA ASP A 183 1.26 -7.37 -7.20
C ASP A 183 -0.02 -7.45 -8.05
N THR A 184 -0.25 -6.40 -8.83
CA THR A 184 -1.33 -6.32 -9.84
C THR A 184 -0.78 -6.24 -11.25
N THR A 185 0.53 -6.46 -11.46
CA THR A 185 1.19 -6.24 -12.77
C THR A 185 0.79 -7.24 -13.86
N GLY A 186 -0.16 -8.15 -13.56
CA GLY A 186 -0.79 -9.06 -14.53
C GLY A 186 -2.26 -8.78 -14.85
N TYR A 187 -2.94 -7.82 -14.21
CA TYR A 187 -4.37 -7.56 -14.48
C TYR A 187 -4.76 -6.10 -14.21
N GLY A 188 -5.46 -5.49 -15.17
CA GLY A 188 -5.90 -4.09 -15.12
C GLY A 188 -6.81 -3.81 -13.91
N LYS A 189 -6.43 -2.81 -13.12
CA LYS A 189 -7.33 -2.22 -12.11
C LYS A 189 -8.65 -1.78 -12.74
N PRO A 190 -9.82 -2.09 -12.16
CA PRO A 190 -10.93 -1.15 -12.22
C PRO A 190 -10.47 0.12 -11.47
N SER A 191 -10.65 1.24 -12.14
CA SER A 191 -10.48 2.55 -11.51
C SER A 191 -11.52 2.71 -10.40
N ALA A 192 -11.05 3.15 -9.23
CA ALA A 192 -11.88 3.91 -8.30
C ALA A 192 -11.49 5.39 -8.45
#